data_AF-A0A174RSQ0-F1
#
_entry.id   AF-A0A174RSQ0-F1
#
_cell.length_a   1.000
_cell.length_b   1.000
_cell.length_c   1.000
_cell.angle_alpha   90.00
_cell.angle_beta   90.00
_cell.angle_gamma   90.00
#
_symmetry.space_group_name_H-M   'P 1'
#
loop_
_entity.id
_entity.type
_entity.pdbx_description
1 polymer ?
#
loop_
_entity_poly.entity_id
_entity_poly.type
_entity_poly.pdbx_seq_one_letter_code
_entity_poly.pdbx_strand_id
1 'polypeptide(L)'
;MIDIMPDDKEISKALNVLNSISDKLRYEKICEISEAQKNIYKELLEKFKQLHDSSPTDNAPKNLHNLKGEALENLVSYLLTISGNIFNVDRNLRTSTNEIDQIVTLTPQGKVLLTYHLIDPKLDTFLGECKNYDKAVSVTYIGKFCSLLLTTNIKIGILFSYYGTSGTGWSNGAGLIKKFYLHKEKLEDK
;
A
#
# COMPACT_ATOMS: atom_id res chain seq x y z
N MET A 1 18.65 40.08 2.39
CA MET A 1 19.52 38.90 2.25
C MET A 1 18.92 37.85 3.16
N ILE A 2 18.22 36.86 2.60
CA ILE A 2 17.59 35.81 3.41
C ILE A 2 18.72 34.86 3.79
N ASP A 3 19.08 34.85 5.07
CA ASP A 3 20.03 33.89 5.63
C ASP A 3 19.40 32.51 5.49
N ILE A 4 19.90 31.72 4.55
CA ILE A 4 19.49 30.32 4.37
C ILE A 4 20.11 29.56 5.54
N MET A 5 19.28 29.00 6.41
CA MET A 5 19.74 28.25 7.59
C MET A 5 20.63 27.07 7.13
N PRO A 6 21.66 26.68 7.90
CA PRO A 6 22.58 25.61 7.53
C PRO A 6 21.87 24.30 7.13
N ASP A 7 20.75 24.00 7.79
CA ASP A 7 19.90 22.83 7.57
C ASP A 7 19.26 22.80 6.17
N ASP A 8 18.81 23.97 5.67
CA ASP A 8 18.18 24.08 4.34
C ASP A 8 19.18 23.78 3.21
N LYS A 9 20.45 24.12 3.42
CA LYS A 9 21.51 23.86 2.45
C LYS A 9 21.84 22.36 2.35
N GLU A 10 21.84 21.65 3.48
CA GLU A 10 22.05 20.21 3.51
C GLU A 10 20.87 19.46 2.89
N ILE A 11 19.63 19.87 3.23
CA ILE A 11 18.41 19.33 2.64
C ILE A 11 18.40 19.55 1.12
N SER A 12 18.70 20.77 0.67
CA SER A 12 18.77 21.07 -0.78
C SER A 12 19.80 20.21 -1.49
N LYS A 13 20.97 20.00 -0.88
CA LYS A 13 22.02 19.13 -1.44
C LYS A 13 21.53 17.67 -1.53
N ALA A 14 20.88 17.15 -0.49
CA ALA A 14 20.35 15.79 -0.50
C ALA A 14 19.26 15.60 -1.58
N LEU A 15 18.34 16.56 -1.71
CA LEU A 15 17.29 16.54 -2.73
C LEU A 15 17.86 16.62 -4.15
N ASN A 16 18.90 17.42 -4.38
CA ASN A 16 19.59 17.49 -5.66
C ASN A 16 20.24 16.15 -6.05
N VAL A 17 20.85 15.46 -5.08
CA VAL A 17 21.39 14.10 -5.31
C VAL A 17 20.27 13.15 -5.72
N LEU A 18 19.15 13.12 -4.98
CA LEU A 18 18.01 12.26 -5.29
C LEU A 18 17.39 12.56 -6.67
N ASN A 19 17.33 13.83 -7.07
CA ASN A 19 16.86 14.24 -8.41
C ASN A 19 17.81 13.82 -9.53
N SER A 20 19.11 13.69 -9.26
CA SER A 20 20.11 13.37 -10.28
C SER A 20 20.24 11.87 -10.59
N ILE A 21 19.62 11.00 -9.79
CA ILE A 21 19.68 9.54 -9.94
C ILE A 21 18.41 8.97 -10.58
N SER A 22 18.50 7.74 -11.09
CA SER A 22 17.35 7.05 -11.69
C SER A 22 16.24 6.81 -10.66
N ASP A 23 14.99 6.78 -11.13
CA ASP A 23 13.82 6.54 -10.28
C ASP A 23 13.96 5.28 -9.43
N LYS A 24 14.47 4.19 -10.03
CA LYS A 24 14.71 2.94 -9.32
C LYS A 24 15.66 3.12 -8.14
N LEU A 25 16.82 3.72 -8.36
CA LEU A 25 17.82 3.93 -7.31
C LEU A 25 17.31 4.93 -6.26
N ARG A 26 16.53 5.93 -6.69
CA ARG A 26 15.88 6.89 -5.81
C ARG A 26 14.93 6.18 -4.84
N TYR A 27 14.03 5.35 -5.33
CA TYR A 27 13.13 4.59 -4.46
C TYR A 27 13.87 3.60 -3.56
N GLU A 28 14.90 2.91 -4.06
CA GLU A 28 15.74 2.03 -3.25
C GLU A 28 16.39 2.77 -2.08
N LYS A 29 16.84 4.01 -2.30
CA LYS A 29 17.47 4.84 -1.26
C LYS A 29 16.47 5.46 -0.29
N ILE A 30 15.35 5.96 -0.78
CA ILE A 30 14.31 6.54 0.08
C ILE A 30 13.69 5.46 0.97
N CYS A 31 13.40 4.27 0.42
CA CYS A 31 12.76 3.18 1.12
C CYS A 31 13.75 2.20 1.78
N GLU A 32 15.01 2.62 1.98
CA GLU A 32 16.02 1.80 2.64
C GLU A 32 15.60 1.54 4.10
N ILE A 33 15.54 0.27 4.49
CA ILE A 33 15.11 -0.16 5.83
C ILE A 33 16.30 -0.62 6.66
N SER A 34 16.26 -0.36 7.96
CA SER A 34 17.25 -0.85 8.92
C SER A 34 17.13 -2.37 9.14
N GLU A 35 18.21 -2.99 9.61
CA GLU A 35 18.18 -4.42 9.97
C GLU A 35 17.19 -4.72 11.11
N ALA A 36 16.98 -3.78 12.04
CA ALA A 36 15.96 -3.92 13.08
C ALA A 36 14.55 -3.97 12.48
N GLN A 37 14.21 -3.06 11.56
CA GLN A 37 12.92 -3.07 10.87
C GLN A 37 12.72 -4.34 10.04
N LYS A 38 13.78 -4.77 9.37
CA LYS A 38 13.78 -6.01 8.57
C LYS A 38 13.53 -7.25 9.42
N ASN A 39 14.05 -7.31 10.65
CA ASN A 39 13.79 -8.42 11.56
C ASN A 39 12.34 -8.47 12.01
N ILE A 40 11.76 -7.32 12.40
CA ILE A 40 10.33 -7.24 12.74
C ILE A 40 9.45 -7.64 11.54
N TYR A 41 9.80 -7.17 10.33
CA TYR A 41 9.10 -7.56 9.11
C TYR A 41 9.15 -9.08 8.90
N LYS A 42 10.31 -9.73 9.10
CA LYS A 42 10.43 -11.19 9.00
C LYS A 42 9.56 -11.90 10.03
N GLU A 43 9.53 -11.44 11.27
CA GLU A 43 8.67 -12.03 12.32
C GLU A 43 7.18 -11.95 11.95
N LEU A 44 6.72 -10.78 11.46
CA LEU A 44 5.36 -10.59 10.99
C LEU A 44 5.04 -11.49 9.77
N LEU A 45 5.99 -11.60 8.84
CA LEU A 45 5.86 -12.43 7.65
C LEU A 45 5.75 -13.92 8.00
N GLU A 46 6.59 -14.41 8.90
CA GLU A 46 6.55 -15.81 9.33
C GLU A 46 5.27 -16.12 10.10
N LYS A 47 4.84 -15.22 10.99
CA LYS A 47 3.52 -15.33 11.66
C LYS A 47 2.38 -15.39 10.64
N PHE A 48 2.42 -14.53 9.62
CA PHE A 48 1.42 -14.52 8.56
C PHE A 48 1.38 -15.85 7.78
N LYS A 49 2.54 -16.38 7.36
CA LYS A 49 2.63 -17.67 6.65
C LYS A 49 2.10 -18.82 7.51
N GLN A 50 2.52 -18.90 8.78
CA GLN A 50 2.05 -19.94 9.70
C GLN A 50 0.54 -19.94 9.85
N LEU A 51 -0.07 -18.75 10.01
CA LEU A 51 -1.52 -18.62 10.10
C LEU A 51 -2.21 -18.92 8.77
N HIS A 52 -1.62 -18.53 7.65
CA HIS A 52 -2.16 -18.82 6.32
C HIS A 52 -2.30 -20.33 6.08
N ASP A 53 -1.25 -21.09 6.37
CA ASP A 53 -1.20 -22.54 6.18
C ASP A 53 -1.99 -23.33 7.24
N SER A 54 -2.32 -22.68 8.37
CA SER A 54 -3.13 -23.29 9.43
C SER A 54 -4.53 -23.65 8.92
N SER A 55 -4.89 -24.93 8.99
CA SER A 55 -6.25 -25.40 8.69
C SER A 55 -7.11 -25.41 9.96
N PRO A 56 -8.43 -25.23 9.86
CA PRO A 56 -9.33 -25.44 10.99
C PRO A 56 -9.35 -26.93 11.34
N THR A 57 -8.56 -27.33 12.34
CA THR A 57 -8.69 -28.62 13.02
C THR A 57 -9.68 -28.46 14.19
N ASP A 58 -10.09 -29.57 14.82
CA ASP A 58 -10.99 -29.53 15.98
C ASP A 58 -10.45 -28.68 17.16
N ASN A 59 -9.14 -28.40 17.18
CA ASN A 59 -8.46 -27.56 18.18
C ASN A 59 -8.13 -26.14 17.69
N ALA A 60 -8.56 -25.74 16.48
CA ALA A 60 -8.27 -24.43 15.95
C ALA A 60 -9.07 -23.33 16.67
N PRO A 61 -8.52 -22.10 16.80
CA PRO A 61 -9.26 -20.97 17.34
C PRO A 61 -10.53 -20.73 16.53
N LYS A 62 -11.67 -20.53 17.19
CA LYS A 62 -12.96 -20.21 16.53
C LYS A 62 -12.88 -18.96 15.64
N ASN A 63 -11.90 -18.08 15.88
CA ASN A 63 -11.66 -16.84 15.15
C ASN A 63 -10.46 -16.92 14.17
N LEU A 64 -10.02 -18.13 13.77
CA LEU A 64 -8.85 -18.30 12.89
C LEU A 64 -8.91 -17.47 11.61
N HIS A 65 -10.09 -17.36 10.97
CA HIS A 65 -10.26 -16.52 9.78
C HIS A 65 -9.94 -15.05 10.06
N ASN A 66 -10.37 -14.51 11.20
CA ASN A 66 -10.09 -13.13 11.58
C ASN A 66 -8.61 -12.94 11.90
N LEU A 67 -7.98 -13.90 12.59
CA LEU A 67 -6.55 -13.89 12.86
C LEU A 67 -5.71 -13.92 11.57
N LYS A 68 -6.15 -14.67 10.56
CA LYS A 68 -5.52 -14.71 9.23
C LYS A 68 -5.62 -13.36 8.50
N GLY A 69 -6.77 -12.69 8.57
CA GLY A 69 -6.95 -11.35 8.01
C GLY A 69 -6.07 -10.33 8.72
N GLU A 70 -6.16 -10.28 10.05
CA GLU A 70 -5.41 -9.35 10.89
C GLU A 70 -3.89 -9.50 10.73
N ALA A 71 -3.40 -10.73 10.55
CA ALA A 71 -1.97 -10.99 10.30
C ALA A 71 -1.49 -10.35 8.99
N LEU A 72 -2.29 -10.43 7.92
CA LEU A 72 -1.97 -9.77 6.65
C LEU A 72 -1.99 -8.26 6.79
N GLU A 73 -3.03 -7.71 7.42
CA GLU A 73 -3.15 -6.27 7.64
C GLU A 73 -2.01 -5.71 8.49
N ASN A 74 -1.60 -6.44 9.55
CA ASN A 74 -0.48 -6.06 10.41
C ASN A 74 0.83 -6.03 9.61
N LEU A 75 1.08 -7.06 8.80
CA LEU A 75 2.27 -7.14 7.94
C LEU A 75 2.32 -5.98 6.94
N VAL A 76 1.21 -5.72 6.25
CA VAL A 76 1.10 -4.66 5.23
C VAL A 76 1.22 -3.28 5.85
N SER A 77 0.54 -3.04 6.96
CA SER A 77 0.60 -1.75 7.68
C SER A 77 2.02 -1.46 8.15
N TYR A 78 2.72 -2.47 8.68
CA TYR A 78 4.11 -2.32 9.07
C TYR A 78 5.00 -2.01 7.88
N LEU A 79 4.88 -2.74 6.77
CA LEU A 79 5.65 -2.51 5.55
C LEU A 79 5.48 -1.07 5.02
N LEU A 80 4.25 -0.59 4.94
CA LEU A 80 3.95 0.77 4.49
C LEU A 80 4.54 1.82 5.44
N THR A 81 4.41 1.61 6.75
CA THR A 81 4.94 2.52 7.78
C THR A 81 6.47 2.64 7.72
N ILE A 82 7.18 1.52 7.52
CA ILE A 82 8.65 1.53 7.48
C ILE A 82 9.24 1.95 6.13
N SER A 83 8.40 2.14 5.10
CA SER A 83 8.85 2.52 3.76
C SER A 83 9.29 3.99 3.73
N GLY A 84 10.53 4.24 4.14
CA GLY A 84 11.17 5.56 4.10
C GLY A 84 10.52 6.64 4.97
N ASN A 85 9.64 6.23 5.90
CA ASN A 85 8.78 7.13 6.67
C ASN A 85 7.95 8.10 5.79
N ILE A 86 7.63 7.66 4.56
CA ILE A 86 6.88 8.46 3.58
C ILE A 86 5.39 8.49 3.93
N PHE A 87 4.88 7.42 4.55
CA PHE A 87 3.46 7.16 4.69
C PHE A 87 2.98 7.13 6.14
N ASN A 88 1.85 7.79 6.39
CA ASN A 88 1.00 7.54 7.56
C ASN A 88 -0.07 6.52 7.18
N VAL A 89 -0.30 5.53 8.05
CA VAL A 89 -1.24 4.42 7.79
C VAL A 89 -2.35 4.45 8.83
N ASP A 90 -3.53 4.90 8.42
CA ASP A 90 -4.74 4.88 9.24
C ASP A 90 -5.50 3.57 8.99
N ARG A 91 -5.75 2.80 10.05
CA ARG A 91 -6.29 1.43 9.95
C ARG A 91 -7.74 1.33 10.39
N ASN A 92 -8.43 0.30 9.89
CA ASN A 92 -9.75 -0.14 10.38
C ASN A 92 -10.79 0.99 10.39
N LEU A 93 -10.81 1.78 9.32
CA LEU A 93 -11.73 2.89 9.22
C LEU A 93 -13.11 2.37 8.82
N ARG A 94 -14.07 2.53 9.73
CA ARG A 94 -15.47 2.18 9.49
C ARG A 94 -16.19 3.36 8.88
N THR A 95 -16.66 3.19 7.66
CA THR A 95 -17.70 4.06 7.10
C THR A 95 -19.07 3.47 7.40
N SER A 96 -20.14 4.22 7.13
CA SER A 96 -21.52 3.73 7.30
C SER A 96 -21.86 2.51 6.43
N THR A 97 -21.07 2.22 5.41
CA THR A 97 -21.36 1.17 4.41
C THR A 97 -20.25 0.14 4.24
N ASN A 98 -18.98 0.51 4.44
CA ASN A 98 -17.81 -0.36 4.22
C ASN A 98 -16.77 -0.21 5.35
N GLU A 99 -16.09 -1.32 5.67
CA GLU A 99 -14.83 -1.29 6.42
C GLU A 99 -13.68 -1.10 5.42
N ILE A 100 -12.74 -0.20 5.75
CA ILE A 100 -11.54 0.08 4.96
C ILE A 100 -10.34 -0.36 5.80
N ASP A 101 -9.56 -1.31 5.27
CA ASP A 101 -8.43 -1.87 6.01
C ASP A 101 -7.34 -0.81 6.27
N GLN A 102 -6.92 -0.09 5.23
CA GLN A 102 -5.96 1.02 5.32
C GLN A 102 -6.35 2.22 4.46
N ILE A 103 -6.27 3.43 5.04
CA ILE A 103 -6.09 4.68 4.29
C ILE A 103 -4.66 5.13 4.50
N VAL A 104 -3.95 5.38 3.41
CA VAL A 104 -2.54 5.75 3.43
C VAL A 104 -2.38 7.16 2.91
N THR A 105 -1.74 8.01 3.69
CA THR A 105 -1.48 9.43 3.38
C THR A 105 -0.01 9.76 3.56
N LEU A 106 0.45 10.88 3.01
CA LEU A 106 1.85 11.30 3.19
C LEU A 106 2.10 11.89 4.59
N THR A 107 3.21 11.46 5.20
CA THR A 107 3.82 12.17 6.33
C THR A 107 4.33 13.55 5.89
N PRO A 108 4.71 14.46 6.82
CA PRO A 108 5.38 15.70 6.44
C PRO A 108 6.62 15.48 5.55
N GLN A 109 7.39 14.42 5.80
CA GLN A 109 8.55 14.05 4.97
C GLN A 109 8.12 13.59 3.57
N GLY A 110 7.08 12.76 3.48
CA GLY A 110 6.50 12.37 2.20
C GLY A 110 6.00 13.57 1.39
N LYS A 111 5.39 14.56 2.03
CA LYS A 111 4.94 15.81 1.36
C LYS A 111 6.10 16.64 0.82
N VAL A 112 7.23 16.67 1.53
CA VAL A 112 8.46 17.29 1.01
C VAL A 112 8.90 16.56 -0.26
N LEU A 113 9.04 15.23 -0.22
CA LEU A 113 9.43 14.45 -1.39
C LEU A 113 8.47 14.67 -2.58
N LEU A 114 7.17 14.75 -2.31
CA LEU A 114 6.16 15.07 -3.33
C LEU A 114 6.35 16.46 -3.92
N THR A 115 6.59 17.48 -3.10
CA THR A 115 6.81 18.88 -3.53
C THR A 115 8.00 18.98 -4.49
N TYR A 116 9.03 18.17 -4.25
CA TYR A 116 10.22 18.08 -5.12
C TYR A 116 10.07 17.07 -6.26
N HIS A 117 8.86 16.54 -6.51
CA HIS A 117 8.55 15.59 -7.58
C HIS A 117 9.39 14.29 -7.52
N LEU A 118 9.83 13.90 -6.32
CA LEU A 118 10.64 12.70 -6.10
C LEU A 118 9.81 11.43 -5.97
N ILE A 119 8.51 11.58 -5.69
CA ILE A 119 7.52 10.49 -5.62
C ILE A 119 6.30 10.83 -6.48
N ASP A 120 5.55 9.82 -6.91
CA ASP A 120 4.38 9.99 -7.77
C ASP A 120 3.25 10.72 -7.01
N PRO A 121 2.66 11.81 -7.55
CA PRO A 121 1.53 12.51 -6.94
C PRO A 121 0.32 11.66 -6.63
N LYS A 122 0.13 10.55 -7.34
CA LYS A 122 -0.95 9.60 -7.07
C LYS A 122 -0.77 8.85 -5.74
N LEU A 123 0.40 8.93 -5.11
CA LEU A 123 0.70 8.38 -3.78
C LEU A 123 0.37 9.35 -2.63
N ASP A 124 -0.15 10.56 -2.92
CA ASP A 124 -0.54 11.53 -1.89
C ASP A 124 -1.59 10.96 -0.93
N THR A 125 -2.57 10.24 -1.49
CA THR A 125 -3.55 9.45 -0.72
C THR A 125 -3.97 8.23 -1.54
N PHE A 126 -3.93 7.04 -0.93
CA PHE A 126 -4.37 5.81 -1.55
C PHE A 126 -5.02 4.85 -0.53
N LEU A 127 -5.80 3.90 -1.04
CA LEU A 127 -6.39 2.83 -0.21
C LEU A 127 -5.54 1.57 -0.24
N GLY A 128 -5.40 0.92 0.91
CA GLY A 128 -4.89 -0.44 1.05
C GLY A 128 -6.02 -1.38 1.46
N GLU A 129 -6.17 -2.48 0.73
CA GLU A 129 -7.12 -3.56 1.05
C GLU A 129 -6.37 -4.87 1.16
N CYS A 130 -6.67 -5.65 2.19
CA CYS A 130 -6.01 -6.90 2.50
C CYS A 130 -7.00 -8.05 2.33
N LYS A 131 -6.67 -9.00 1.44
CA LYS A 131 -7.47 -10.20 1.24
C LYS A 131 -6.67 -11.48 1.38
N ASN A 132 -6.80 -12.08 2.55
CA ASN A 132 -6.19 -13.37 2.83
C ASN A 132 -7.16 -14.54 2.56
N TYR A 133 -7.32 -14.89 1.28
CA TYR A 133 -8.07 -16.06 0.85
C TYR A 133 -7.15 -17.25 0.58
N ASP A 134 -7.72 -18.45 0.66
CA ASP A 134 -7.10 -19.71 0.23
C ASP A 134 -6.95 -19.84 -1.29
N LYS A 135 -7.36 -18.81 -2.04
CA LYS A 135 -7.33 -18.73 -3.51
C LYS A 135 -7.17 -17.29 -3.98
N ALA A 136 -6.93 -17.14 -5.28
CA ALA A 136 -6.85 -15.83 -5.92
C ALA A 136 -8.15 -15.03 -5.77
N VAL A 137 -8.03 -13.71 -5.66
CA VAL A 137 -9.15 -12.80 -5.42
C VAL A 137 -10.09 -12.75 -6.63
N SER A 138 -11.38 -12.99 -6.40
CA SER A 138 -12.40 -13.05 -7.46
C SER A 138 -12.78 -11.67 -7.99
N VAL A 139 -13.36 -11.65 -9.19
CA VAL A 139 -13.87 -10.45 -9.85
C VAL A 139 -14.85 -9.66 -8.98
N THR A 140 -15.66 -10.33 -8.16
CA THR A 140 -16.64 -9.69 -7.28
C THR A 140 -15.98 -8.80 -6.24
N TYR A 141 -14.90 -9.28 -5.60
CA TYR A 141 -14.20 -8.50 -4.58
C TYR A 141 -13.46 -7.31 -5.21
N ILE A 142 -12.79 -7.55 -6.34
CA ILE A 142 -12.12 -6.50 -7.10
C ILE A 142 -13.13 -5.42 -7.50
N GLY A 143 -14.32 -5.81 -7.95
CA GLY A 143 -15.40 -4.86 -8.26
C GLY A 143 -15.82 -4.03 -7.05
N LYS A 144 -15.96 -4.65 -5.86
CA LYS A 144 -16.25 -3.92 -4.62
C LYS A 144 -15.17 -2.91 -4.29
N PHE A 145 -13.89 -3.30 -4.39
CA PHE A 145 -12.77 -2.40 -4.11
C PHE A 145 -12.67 -1.25 -5.12
N CYS A 146 -12.85 -1.54 -6.41
CA CYS A 146 -12.95 -0.51 -7.45
C CYS A 146 -14.09 0.47 -7.18
N SER A 147 -15.28 -0.01 -6.77
CA SER A 147 -16.40 0.85 -6.39
C SER A 147 -16.07 1.71 -5.18
N LEU A 148 -15.37 1.16 -4.17
CA LEU A 148 -14.93 1.92 -3.01
C LEU A 148 -14.05 3.11 -3.42
N LEU A 149 -13.05 2.89 -4.28
CA LEU A 149 -12.19 3.95 -4.83
C LEU A 149 -13.00 5.05 -5.53
N LEU A 150 -14.04 4.68 -6.29
CA LEU A 150 -14.93 5.65 -6.93
C LEU A 150 -15.69 6.48 -5.90
N THR A 151 -16.25 5.83 -4.88
CA THR A 151 -17.07 6.51 -3.87
C THR A 151 -16.26 7.42 -2.94
N THR A 152 -14.97 7.12 -2.73
CA THR A 152 -14.06 7.93 -1.91
C THR A 152 -13.27 8.96 -2.72
N ASN A 153 -13.43 8.99 -4.05
CA ASN A 153 -12.65 9.82 -4.97
C ASN A 153 -11.12 9.64 -4.84
N ILE A 154 -10.68 8.42 -4.52
CA ILE A 154 -9.26 8.08 -4.39
C ILE A 154 -8.75 7.48 -5.70
N LYS A 155 -7.59 7.98 -6.17
CA LYS A 155 -7.03 7.65 -7.50
C LYS A 155 -6.32 6.31 -7.56
N ILE A 156 -5.72 5.86 -6.45
CA ILE A 156 -4.99 4.59 -6.37
C ILE A 156 -5.54 3.73 -5.23
N GLY A 157 -5.68 2.44 -5.52
CA GLY A 157 -5.88 1.41 -4.52
C GLY A 157 -4.89 0.27 -4.73
N ILE A 158 -4.35 -0.26 -3.64
CA ILE A 158 -3.46 -1.42 -3.63
C ILE A 158 -4.17 -2.56 -2.89
N LEU A 159 -4.35 -3.68 -3.59
CA LEU A 159 -4.92 -4.90 -3.02
C LEU A 159 -3.80 -5.89 -2.71
N PHE A 160 -3.60 -6.18 -1.43
CA PHE A 160 -2.67 -7.17 -0.93
C PHE A 160 -3.37 -8.51 -0.77
N SER A 161 -2.81 -9.57 -1.37
CA SER A 161 -3.37 -10.92 -1.24
C SER A 161 -2.27 -11.96 -1.45
N TYR A 162 -2.43 -13.14 -0.83
CA TYR A 162 -1.42 -14.20 -0.90
C TYR A 162 -1.28 -14.76 -2.32
N TYR A 163 -2.39 -15.04 -2.99
CA TYR A 163 -2.42 -15.66 -4.33
C TYR A 163 -2.66 -14.66 -5.47
N GLY A 164 -2.65 -13.36 -5.18
CA GLY A 164 -2.95 -12.33 -6.17
C GLY A 164 -4.40 -12.35 -6.67
N THR A 165 -4.59 -11.89 -7.90
CA THR A 165 -5.93 -11.74 -8.51
C THR A 165 -6.26 -12.88 -9.46
N SER A 166 -7.55 -13.19 -9.58
CA SER A 166 -8.01 -14.25 -10.49
C SER A 166 -7.93 -13.83 -11.96
N GLY A 167 -7.63 -14.80 -12.82
CA GLY A 167 -7.58 -14.64 -14.28
C GLY A 167 -6.30 -14.00 -14.80
N THR A 168 -6.19 -13.96 -16.13
CA THR A 168 -5.07 -13.36 -16.86
C THR A 168 -5.59 -12.56 -18.04
N GLY A 169 -4.75 -11.68 -18.60
CA GLY A 169 -5.12 -10.91 -19.79
C GLY A 169 -6.32 -9.98 -19.54
N TRP A 170 -7.44 -10.26 -20.19
CA TRP A 170 -8.71 -9.51 -20.11
C TRP A 170 -9.83 -10.28 -19.37
N SER A 171 -9.49 -11.39 -18.70
CA SER A 171 -10.45 -12.27 -18.01
C SER A 171 -10.50 -12.03 -16.51
N ASN A 172 -11.67 -12.31 -15.90
CA ASN A 172 -11.92 -12.28 -14.46
C ASN A 172 -11.40 -11.00 -13.77
N GLY A 173 -10.71 -11.16 -12.63
CA GLY A 173 -10.18 -10.07 -11.83
C GLY A 173 -9.17 -9.20 -12.58
N ALA A 174 -8.18 -9.82 -13.22
CA ALA A 174 -7.18 -9.10 -14.02
C ALA A 174 -7.81 -8.25 -15.14
N GLY A 175 -8.83 -8.79 -15.81
CA GLY A 175 -9.58 -8.07 -16.84
C GLY A 175 -10.37 -6.88 -16.30
N LEU A 176 -11.00 -7.04 -15.12
CA LEU A 176 -11.75 -5.95 -14.50
C LEU A 176 -10.84 -4.80 -14.09
N ILE A 177 -9.65 -5.09 -13.52
CA ILE A 177 -8.67 -4.05 -13.16
C ILE A 177 -8.28 -3.22 -14.40
N LYS A 178 -7.98 -3.88 -15.52
CA LYS A 178 -7.64 -3.18 -16.77
C LYS A 178 -8.80 -2.34 -17.31
N LYS A 179 -10.02 -2.88 -17.30
CA LYS A 179 -11.22 -2.14 -17.72
C LYS A 179 -11.44 -0.91 -16.85
N PHE A 180 -11.26 -1.06 -15.53
CA PHE A 180 -11.38 0.04 -14.58
C PHE A 180 -10.35 1.14 -14.84
N TYR A 181 -9.09 0.76 -15.05
CA TYR A 181 -8.02 1.68 -15.42
C TYR A 181 -8.33 2.44 -16.73
N LEU A 182 -8.70 1.73 -17.81
CA LEU A 182 -9.03 2.35 -19.10
C LEU A 182 -10.29 3.24 -19.07
N HIS A 183 -11.25 2.93 -18.19
CA HIS A 183 -12.43 3.77 -18.02
C HIS A 183 -12.05 5.14 -17.44
N LYS A 184 -10.97 5.21 -16.65
CA LYS A 184 -10.49 6.44 -16.02
C LYS A 184 -9.62 7.30 -16.94
N GLU A 185 -8.86 6.69 -17.84
CA GLU A 185 -8.09 7.43 -18.87
C GLU A 185 -8.96 8.28 -19.81
N LYS A 186 -10.28 8.04 -19.87
CA LYS A 186 -11.19 8.76 -20.76
C LYS A 186 -11.96 9.92 -20.13
N LEU A 187 -11.91 10.09 -18.81
CA LEU A 187 -12.76 11.07 -18.13
C LEU A 187 -11.99 12.29 -17.59
N GLU A 188 -10.72 12.15 -17.19
CA GLU A 188 -9.98 13.26 -16.55
C GLU A 188 -8.46 13.28 -16.84
N ASP A 189 -7.93 12.45 -17.74
CA ASP A 189 -6.49 12.46 -18.09
C ASP A 189 -6.14 13.44 -19.23
N LYS A 190 -6.75 14.64 -19.19
CA LYS A 190 -6.25 15.86 -19.84
C LYS A 190 -6.19 17.01 -18.84
#